data_AF-A0A8T7I051-F1
#
_entry.id   AF-A0A8T7I051-F1
#
_cell.length_a   1.000
_cell.length_b   1.000
_cell.length_c   1.000
_cell.angle_alpha   90.00
_cell.angle_beta   90.00
_cell.angle_gamma   90.00
#
_symmetry.space_group_name_H-M   'P 1'
#
loop_
_entity.id
_entity.type
_entity.pdbx_description
1 polymer ?
#
loop_
_entity_poly.entity_id
_entity_poly.type
_entity_poly.pdbx_seq_one_letter_code
_entity_poly.pdbx_strand_id
1 'polypeptide(L)'
;MKKLLLWSAAAFTLAGYSLPSTAETQTFEINYPSTNAQPLYPNLNLNSVSSIKLVVDRNQQNPEGSIRRLDIDFENATDLTVTNFSREYDRHVATINGAWVYRKLGVELVSNGPISENSDINIRLYVIEMDSVLNSPGETFGPDILTVNGPLMNTSPNPIADVTSMVVNGKRLTLRLLKRPESGMNGEGFVVNAQWLGNGDRTLYLNTPIAPPEYANFAAVGFNLESVTLPDGNVDYQIQVRYEDQWGTSFVNGFEPLKPLLDMVYPPQP
;
A
#
# COMPACT_ATOMS: atom_id res chain seq x y z
N MET A 1 40.63 -56.28 -34.22
CA MET A 1 41.02 -54.93 -33.73
C MET A 1 39.96 -53.93 -34.16
N LYS A 2 39.27 -53.30 -33.20
CA LYS A 2 38.70 -51.93 -33.20
C LYS A 2 37.69 -51.86 -32.05
N LYS A 3 38.15 -51.41 -30.88
CA LYS A 3 37.29 -51.06 -29.73
C LYS A 3 36.83 -49.62 -29.96
N LEU A 4 35.51 -49.41 -30.07
CA LEU A 4 34.89 -48.09 -30.13
C LEU A 4 34.87 -47.52 -28.70
N LEU A 5 35.57 -46.41 -28.49
CA LEU A 5 35.45 -45.58 -27.29
C LEU A 5 34.20 -44.72 -27.40
N LEU A 6 33.20 -44.96 -26.54
CA LEU A 6 32.09 -44.06 -26.31
C LEU A 6 32.52 -43.01 -25.27
N TRP A 7 32.60 -41.75 -25.70
CA TRP A 7 32.79 -40.59 -24.82
C TRP A 7 31.41 -40.11 -24.36
N SER A 8 31.13 -40.22 -23.07
CA SER A 8 29.93 -39.63 -22.46
C SER A 8 30.22 -38.17 -22.11
N ALA A 9 29.67 -37.24 -22.89
CA ALA A 9 29.65 -35.82 -22.54
C ALA A 9 28.49 -35.57 -21.55
N ALA A 10 28.83 -35.28 -20.30
CA ALA A 10 27.87 -34.81 -19.30
C ALA A 10 27.54 -33.34 -19.58
N ALA A 11 26.35 -33.07 -20.12
CA ALA A 11 25.82 -31.73 -20.26
C ALA A 11 25.31 -31.23 -18.88
N PHE A 12 26.10 -30.39 -18.22
CA PHE A 12 25.66 -29.64 -17.03
C PHE A 12 24.66 -28.56 -17.48
N THR A 13 23.36 -28.81 -17.28
CA THR A 13 22.32 -27.80 -17.48
C THR A 13 22.24 -26.95 -16.21
N LEU A 14 22.83 -25.75 -16.25
CA LEU A 14 22.60 -24.70 -15.25
C LEU A 14 21.15 -24.23 -15.38
N ALA A 15 20.26 -24.79 -14.54
CA ALA A 15 18.94 -24.22 -14.31
C ALA A 15 19.13 -22.89 -13.56
N GLY A 16 19.09 -21.78 -14.30
CA GLY A 16 19.01 -20.46 -13.71
C GLY A 16 17.68 -20.32 -12.98
N TYR A 17 17.72 -20.29 -11.65
CA TYR A 17 16.59 -19.89 -10.84
C TYR A 17 16.32 -18.40 -11.10
N SER A 18 15.35 -18.09 -11.96
CA SER A 18 14.78 -16.74 -12.00
C SER A 18 14.00 -16.53 -10.71
N LEU A 19 14.57 -15.76 -9.78
CA LEU A 19 13.82 -15.26 -8.62
C LEU A 19 12.58 -14.53 -9.15
N PRO A 20 11.35 -14.90 -8.72
CA PRO A 20 10.18 -14.13 -9.09
C PRO A 20 10.31 -12.74 -8.47
N SER A 21 10.53 -11.71 -9.30
CA SER A 21 10.31 -10.33 -8.89
C SER A 21 8.81 -10.15 -8.75
N THR A 22 8.30 -10.30 -7.53
CA THR A 22 6.92 -9.99 -7.21
C THR A 22 6.80 -8.47 -7.12
N ALA A 23 6.37 -7.85 -8.22
CA ALA A 23 5.90 -6.48 -8.18
C ALA A 23 4.57 -6.42 -7.41
N GLU A 24 4.49 -5.58 -6.39
CA GLU A 24 3.26 -5.31 -5.64
C GLU A 24 2.67 -4.00 -6.14
N THR A 25 1.42 -4.04 -6.61
CA THR A 25 0.66 -2.84 -6.97
C THR A 25 -0.11 -2.36 -5.76
N GLN A 26 0.19 -1.13 -5.33
CA GLN A 26 -0.52 -0.44 -4.27
C GLN A 26 -1.42 0.66 -4.86
N THR A 27 -2.63 0.74 -4.34
CA THR A 27 -3.61 1.77 -4.66
C THR A 27 -3.81 2.64 -3.44
N PHE A 28 -3.72 3.94 -3.64
CA PHE A 28 -3.99 4.97 -2.65
C PHE A 28 -5.12 5.87 -3.15
N GLU A 29 -5.84 6.46 -2.21
CA GLU A 29 -6.94 7.36 -2.49
C GLU A 29 -6.87 8.59 -1.59
N ILE A 30 -7.22 9.76 -2.13
CA ILE A 30 -7.48 10.97 -1.35
C ILE A 30 -8.96 11.28 -1.52
N ASN A 31 -9.68 11.23 -0.42
CA ASN A 31 -11.08 11.63 -0.38
C ASN A 31 -11.16 13.11 0.00
N TYR A 32 -11.93 13.89 -0.77
CA TYR A 32 -12.14 15.33 -0.52
C TYR A 32 -10.84 16.13 -0.44
N PRO A 33 -10.01 16.11 -1.50
CA PRO A 33 -8.74 16.81 -1.47
C PRO A 33 -8.91 18.32 -1.41
N SER A 34 -7.95 18.99 -0.76
CA SER A 34 -7.86 20.45 -0.78
C SER A 34 -7.48 20.91 -2.19
N THR A 35 -8.32 21.76 -2.77
CA THR A 35 -8.23 22.15 -4.18
C THR A 35 -8.12 23.66 -4.32
N ASN A 36 -7.23 24.11 -5.19
CA ASN A 36 -7.13 25.50 -5.65
C ASN A 36 -7.02 25.49 -7.18
N ALA A 37 -8.05 25.98 -7.87
CA ALA A 37 -8.05 26.05 -9.32
C ALA A 37 -8.07 27.50 -9.84
N GLN A 38 -7.25 27.75 -10.86
CA GLN A 38 -7.19 29.03 -11.58
C GLN A 38 -7.20 28.77 -13.10
N PRO A 39 -8.26 28.15 -13.64
CA PRO A 39 -8.33 27.84 -15.05
C PRO A 39 -8.39 29.14 -15.87
N LEU A 40 -7.62 29.18 -16.98
CA LEU A 40 -7.61 30.33 -17.89
C LEU A 40 -8.93 30.50 -18.67
N TYR A 41 -9.73 29.42 -18.75
CA TYR A 41 -10.95 29.38 -19.53
C TYR A 41 -12.19 29.49 -18.63
N PRO A 42 -13.06 30.51 -18.81
CA PRO A 42 -14.13 30.84 -17.86
C PRO A 42 -15.15 29.73 -17.58
N ASN A 43 -15.34 28.80 -18.53
CA ASN A 43 -16.33 27.73 -18.43
C ASN A 43 -15.74 26.39 -17.95
N LEU A 44 -14.42 26.33 -17.71
CA LEU A 44 -13.78 25.13 -17.18
C LEU A 44 -13.78 25.21 -15.65
N ASN A 45 -14.55 24.36 -14.98
CA ASN A 45 -14.60 24.33 -13.52
C ASN A 45 -13.77 23.16 -12.97
N LEU A 46 -12.59 23.46 -12.44
CA LEU A 46 -11.69 22.49 -11.79
C LEU A 46 -11.68 22.60 -10.26
N ASN A 47 -12.53 23.44 -9.67
CA ASN A 47 -12.54 23.67 -8.21
C ASN A 47 -13.17 22.52 -7.41
N SER A 48 -13.86 21.60 -8.08
CA SER A 48 -14.61 20.50 -7.45
C SER A 48 -13.95 19.15 -7.75
N VAL A 49 -12.76 18.93 -7.18
CA VAL A 49 -12.13 17.60 -7.21
C VAL A 49 -12.77 16.74 -6.13
N SER A 50 -13.35 15.61 -6.52
CA SER A 50 -14.08 14.70 -5.63
C SER A 50 -13.14 13.68 -4.97
N SER A 51 -12.33 13.02 -5.78
CA SER A 51 -11.35 12.01 -5.37
C SER A 51 -10.10 12.06 -6.23
N ILE A 52 -9.01 11.59 -5.63
CA ILE A 52 -7.77 11.29 -6.36
C ILE A 52 -7.40 9.85 -6.08
N LYS A 53 -7.11 9.09 -7.13
CA LYS A 53 -6.63 7.72 -7.03
C LYS A 53 -5.23 7.59 -7.60
N LEU A 54 -4.32 7.08 -6.79
CA LEU A 54 -2.92 6.91 -7.13
C LEU A 54 -2.57 5.42 -7.14
N VAL A 55 -2.03 4.93 -8.25
CA VAL A 55 -1.58 3.53 -8.39
C VAL A 55 -0.07 3.51 -8.52
N VAL A 56 0.59 2.87 -7.56
CA VAL A 56 2.04 2.77 -7.44
C VAL A 56 2.44 1.30 -7.56
N ASP A 57 3.38 1.01 -8.45
CA ASP A 57 4.00 -0.31 -8.53
C ASP A 57 5.32 -0.28 -7.75
N ARG A 58 5.50 -1.23 -6.82
CA ARG A 58 6.74 -1.41 -6.06
C ARG A 58 7.37 -2.75 -6.39
N ASN A 59 8.69 -2.80 -6.39
CA ASN A 59 9.44 -4.04 -6.50
C ASN A 59 10.70 -3.99 -5.64
N GLN A 60 11.37 -5.12 -5.44
CA GLN A 60 12.57 -5.21 -4.61
C GLN A 60 13.71 -4.29 -5.08
N GLN A 61 13.76 -3.94 -6.37
CA GLN A 61 14.78 -3.08 -6.95
C GLN A 61 14.44 -1.58 -6.84
N ASN A 62 13.16 -1.24 -6.68
CA ASN A 62 12.63 0.12 -6.56
C ASN A 62 11.59 0.18 -5.42
N PRO A 63 12.06 0.19 -4.15
CA PRO A 63 11.17 0.17 -2.99
C PRO A 63 10.36 1.46 -2.84
N GLU A 64 10.86 2.58 -3.38
CA GLU A 64 10.16 3.86 -3.40
C GLU A 64 8.95 3.86 -4.35
N GLY A 65 8.90 2.89 -5.26
CA GLY A 65 7.80 2.70 -6.20
C GLY A 65 7.87 3.56 -7.45
N SER A 66 7.14 3.16 -8.47
CA SER A 66 6.91 3.93 -9.69
C SER A 66 5.43 4.22 -9.83
N ILE A 67 5.08 5.49 -10.01
CA ILE A 67 3.69 5.89 -10.24
C ILE A 67 3.26 5.39 -11.61
N ARG A 68 2.36 4.41 -11.62
CA ARG A 68 1.82 3.84 -12.84
C ARG A 68 0.68 4.69 -13.39
N ARG A 69 -0.20 5.16 -12.51
CA ARG A 69 -1.43 5.86 -12.88
C ARG A 69 -1.87 6.81 -11.77
N LEU A 70 -2.36 7.97 -12.18
CA LEU A 70 -3.05 8.94 -11.33
C LEU A 70 -4.40 9.23 -11.99
N ASP A 71 -5.49 9.06 -11.27
CA ASP A 71 -6.83 9.48 -11.69
C ASP A 71 -7.27 10.65 -10.79
N ILE A 72 -7.80 11.71 -11.40
CA ILE A 72 -8.37 12.87 -10.73
C ILE A 72 -9.81 12.99 -11.19
N ASP A 73 -10.74 12.80 -10.25
CA ASP A 73 -12.17 12.78 -10.54
C ASP A 73 -12.77 14.15 -10.24
N PHE A 74 -13.47 14.74 -11.22
CA PHE A 74 -14.06 16.08 -11.08
C PHE A 74 -15.58 16.00 -11.08
N GLU A 75 -16.25 16.77 -10.22
CA GLU A 75 -17.71 16.83 -10.22
C GLU A 75 -18.27 17.56 -11.45
N ASN A 76 -17.52 18.57 -11.94
CA ASN A 76 -17.99 19.55 -12.93
C ASN A 76 -17.11 19.61 -14.19
N ALA A 77 -16.21 18.64 -14.36
CA ALA A 77 -15.36 18.50 -15.54
C ALA A 77 -15.16 17.02 -15.88
N THR A 78 -14.64 16.72 -17.06
CA THR A 78 -14.25 15.33 -17.38
C THR A 78 -13.03 14.93 -16.57
N ASP A 79 -13.07 13.71 -16.02
CA ASP A 79 -11.97 13.11 -15.24
C ASP A 79 -10.66 13.08 -16.00
N LEU A 80 -9.56 13.17 -15.25
CA LEU A 80 -8.21 13.17 -15.78
C LEU A 80 -7.49 11.89 -15.38
N THR A 81 -7.11 11.08 -16.37
CA THR A 81 -6.22 9.93 -16.16
C THR A 81 -4.83 10.26 -16.68
N VAL A 82 -3.84 10.14 -15.81
CA VAL A 82 -2.42 10.43 -16.08
C VAL A 82 -1.61 9.15 -15.95
N THR A 83 -0.76 8.88 -16.92
CA THR A 83 0.16 7.73 -16.94
C THR A 83 1.54 8.17 -17.41
N ASN A 84 2.51 7.25 -17.42
CA ASN A 84 3.88 7.50 -17.90
C ASN A 84 4.63 8.56 -17.09
N PHE A 85 4.54 8.48 -15.76
CA PHE A 85 5.32 9.33 -14.89
C PHE A 85 6.82 9.01 -15.03
N SER A 86 7.61 10.05 -15.23
CA SER A 86 9.06 10.03 -15.09
C SER A 86 9.43 10.66 -13.76
N ARG A 87 10.49 10.17 -13.13
CA ARG A 87 11.02 10.77 -11.91
C ARG A 87 12.12 11.77 -12.27
N GLU A 88 11.95 13.01 -11.83
CA GLU A 88 12.96 14.06 -11.91
C GLU A 88 13.29 14.50 -10.49
N TYR A 89 14.45 14.09 -9.95
CA TYR A 89 14.83 14.39 -8.57
C TYR A 89 13.78 13.90 -7.54
N ASP A 90 13.12 14.83 -6.85
CA ASP A 90 12.12 14.64 -5.79
C ASP A 90 10.67 14.76 -6.29
N ARG A 91 10.46 14.91 -7.60
CA ARG A 91 9.14 15.02 -8.21
C ARG A 91 8.88 13.96 -9.26
N HIS A 92 7.61 13.62 -9.41
CA HIS A 92 7.11 12.76 -10.48
C HIS A 92 6.38 13.62 -11.50
N VAL A 93 6.87 13.61 -12.74
CA VAL A 93 6.32 14.43 -13.81
C VAL A 93 5.72 13.57 -14.91
N ALA A 94 4.58 14.00 -15.43
CA ALA A 94 3.93 13.38 -16.58
C ALA A 94 3.33 14.45 -17.48
N THR A 95 2.90 14.05 -18.67
CA THR A 95 2.30 14.95 -19.65
C THR A 95 1.07 14.32 -20.27
N ILE A 96 0.06 15.15 -20.49
CA ILE A 96 -1.23 14.75 -21.08
C ILE A 96 -1.46 15.60 -22.31
N ASN A 97 -1.85 14.96 -23.40
CA ASN A 97 -2.20 15.65 -24.64
C ASN A 97 -3.72 15.72 -24.79
N GLY A 98 -4.24 16.89 -25.16
CA GLY A 98 -5.65 17.08 -25.52
C GLY A 98 -6.63 16.95 -24.35
N ALA A 99 -6.34 17.57 -23.20
CA ALA A 99 -7.25 17.59 -22.06
C ALA A 99 -8.09 18.89 -22.06
N TRP A 100 -9.41 18.72 -22.08
CA TRP A 100 -10.39 19.81 -22.17
C TRP A 100 -10.13 20.76 -23.36
N VAL A 101 -9.69 21.99 -23.06
CA VAL A 101 -9.38 23.06 -24.01
C VAL A 101 -7.87 23.25 -24.23
N TYR A 102 -7.03 22.50 -23.50
CA TYR A 102 -5.58 22.62 -23.56
C TYR A 102 -4.99 21.57 -24.51
N ARG A 103 -4.07 22.01 -25.37
CA ARG A 103 -3.33 21.12 -26.26
C ARG A 103 -2.47 20.14 -25.46
N LYS A 104 -1.83 20.61 -24.39
CA LYS A 104 -0.88 19.85 -23.60
C LYS A 104 -0.85 20.35 -22.15
N LEU A 105 -0.93 19.43 -21.20
CA LEU A 105 -0.84 19.69 -19.76
C LEU A 105 0.36 18.95 -19.18
N GLY A 106 1.07 19.62 -18.28
CA GLY A 106 2.04 19.01 -17.39
C GLY A 106 1.38 18.64 -16.06
N VAL A 107 1.77 17.50 -15.51
CA VAL A 107 1.38 17.04 -14.19
C VAL A 107 2.64 16.85 -13.36
N GLU A 108 2.73 17.52 -12.23
CA GLU A 108 3.80 17.36 -11.25
C GLU A 108 3.20 16.83 -9.95
N LEU A 109 3.74 15.74 -9.42
CA LEU A 109 3.39 15.17 -8.13
C LEU A 109 4.64 15.21 -7.24
N VAL A 110 4.50 15.86 -6.09
CA VAL A 110 5.54 15.98 -5.05
C VAL A 110 5.05 15.30 -3.79
N SER A 111 5.91 14.51 -3.15
CA SER A 111 5.67 13.89 -1.85
C SER A 111 6.84 14.17 -0.92
N ASN A 112 6.56 14.41 0.36
CA ASN A 112 7.59 14.58 1.38
C ASN A 112 8.13 13.20 1.82
N GLY A 113 8.97 12.59 0.97
CA GLY A 113 9.50 11.25 1.17
C GLY A 113 8.79 10.17 0.33
N PRO A 114 8.98 8.88 0.67
CA PRO A 114 8.35 7.76 -0.05
C PRO A 114 6.82 7.86 -0.01
N ILE A 115 6.16 7.58 -1.14
CA ILE A 115 4.70 7.59 -1.26
C ILE A 115 4.11 6.45 -0.43
N SER A 116 3.62 6.73 0.77
CA SER A 116 3.06 5.76 1.71
C SER A 116 1.70 6.21 2.26
N GLU A 117 1.05 5.34 3.02
CA GLU A 117 -0.16 5.70 3.75
C GLU A 117 0.11 6.90 4.69
N ASN A 118 -0.85 7.82 4.77
CA ASN A 118 -0.79 9.09 5.48
C ASN A 118 0.28 10.08 5.01
N SER A 119 1.03 9.77 3.94
CA SER A 119 1.90 10.78 3.33
C SER A 119 1.07 11.85 2.62
N ASP A 120 1.42 13.11 2.85
CA ASP A 120 0.84 14.23 2.12
C ASP A 120 1.46 14.32 0.72
N ILE A 121 0.61 14.37 -0.30
CA ILE A 121 1.04 14.66 -1.67
C ILE A 121 0.50 16.00 -2.14
N ASN A 122 1.28 16.66 -3.00
CA ASN A 122 0.90 17.84 -3.73
C ASN A 122 0.92 17.52 -5.23
N ILE A 123 -0.20 17.74 -5.90
CA ILE A 123 -0.36 17.55 -7.34
C ILE A 123 -0.62 18.92 -7.96
N ARG A 124 0.16 19.24 -8.99
CA ARG A 124 0.08 20.48 -9.73
C ARG A 124 -0.17 20.19 -11.21
N LEU A 125 -1.20 20.81 -11.77
CA LEU A 125 -1.47 20.84 -13.21
C LEU A 125 -1.13 22.22 -13.78
N TYR A 126 -0.38 22.23 -14.87
CA TYR A 126 0.01 23.46 -15.57
C TYR A 126 -0.06 23.27 -17.08
N VAL A 127 -0.23 24.36 -17.80
CA VAL A 127 -0.25 24.34 -19.27
C VAL A 127 1.17 24.26 -19.80
N ILE A 128 1.40 23.42 -20.83
CA ILE A 128 2.68 23.40 -21.56
C ILE A 128 2.48 24.15 -22.87
N GLU A 129 3.03 25.36 -22.95
CA GLU A 129 2.90 26.24 -24.12
C GLU A 129 4.00 26.04 -25.17
N MET A 130 5.17 25.53 -24.75
CA MET A 130 6.32 25.29 -25.63
C MET A 130 6.72 23.82 -25.60
N ASP A 131 6.98 23.24 -26.77
CA ASP A 131 7.62 21.94 -26.87
C ASP A 131 9.15 22.18 -26.87
N SER A 132 9.83 21.93 -25.75
CA SER A 132 11.30 21.99 -25.74
C SER A 132 11.86 20.91 -26.67
N VAL A 133 12.80 21.29 -27.53
CA VAL A 133 13.51 20.36 -28.45
C VAL A 133 14.45 19.42 -27.66
N LEU A 134 14.78 19.79 -26.42
CA LEU A 134 15.43 18.93 -25.45
C LEU A 134 14.32 18.21 -24.68
N ASN A 135 14.30 16.87 -24.66
CA ASN A 135 13.27 16.02 -24.05
C ASN A 135 13.19 16.14 -22.51
N SER A 136 13.10 17.36 -21.97
CA SER A 136 12.99 17.68 -20.55
C SER A 136 11.64 18.39 -20.32
N PRO A 137 10.57 17.64 -19.99
CA PRO A 137 9.24 18.20 -19.75
C PRO A 137 9.23 19.25 -18.62
N GLY A 138 10.18 19.16 -17.68
CA GLY A 138 10.29 20.05 -16.52
C GLY A 138 10.86 21.45 -16.77
N GLU A 139 11.03 21.93 -18.02
CA GLU A 139 11.58 23.27 -18.31
C GLU A 139 10.65 24.19 -19.14
N THR A 140 9.46 23.72 -19.50
CA THR A 140 8.48 24.49 -20.29
C THR A 140 7.24 24.78 -19.46
N PHE A 141 7.33 25.81 -18.61
CA PHE A 141 6.26 26.19 -17.69
C PHE A 141 5.34 27.23 -18.33
N GLY A 142 4.08 26.87 -18.54
CA GLY A 142 2.96 27.81 -18.65
C GLY A 142 2.28 28.01 -17.28
N PRO A 143 1.12 28.69 -17.25
CA PRO A 143 0.42 28.98 -16.01
C PRO A 143 -0.16 27.73 -15.34
N ASP A 144 -0.23 27.79 -14.01
CA ASP A 144 -0.89 26.79 -13.18
C ASP A 144 -2.40 26.90 -13.30
N ILE A 145 -3.05 25.76 -13.46
CA ILE A 145 -4.51 25.70 -13.60
C ILE A 145 -5.19 25.00 -12.42
N LEU A 146 -4.45 24.13 -11.72
CA LEU A 146 -4.95 23.38 -10.59
C LEU A 146 -3.79 22.97 -9.67
N THR A 147 -3.98 23.19 -8.38
CA THR A 147 -3.17 22.56 -7.32
C THR A 147 -4.10 21.79 -6.41
N VAL A 148 -3.75 20.55 -6.13
CA VAL A 148 -4.51 19.66 -5.25
C VAL A 148 -3.59 19.01 -4.24
N ASN A 149 -4.03 18.88 -3.00
CA ASN A 149 -3.24 18.23 -1.95
C ASN A 149 -4.12 17.47 -0.95
N GLY A 150 -3.51 16.48 -0.30
CA GLY A 150 -4.13 15.75 0.80
C GLY A 150 -3.34 14.51 1.20
N PRO A 151 -3.74 13.88 2.33
CA PRO A 151 -3.11 12.67 2.82
C PRO A 151 -3.59 11.45 2.03
N LEU A 152 -2.66 10.53 1.72
CA LEU A 152 -2.98 9.28 1.04
C LEU A 152 -3.58 8.23 1.99
N MET A 153 -4.71 7.65 1.61
CA MET A 153 -5.30 6.48 2.28
C MET A 153 -5.02 5.23 1.45
N ASN A 154 -4.46 4.17 2.05
CA ASN A 154 -4.20 2.93 1.33
C ASN A 154 -5.50 2.13 1.14
N THR A 155 -5.89 1.91 -0.12
CA THR A 155 -7.10 1.16 -0.51
C THR A 155 -6.78 -0.15 -1.22
N SER A 156 -5.50 -0.54 -1.23
CA SER A 156 -5.07 -1.81 -1.80
C SER A 156 -5.68 -2.99 -1.03
N PRO A 157 -6.07 -4.09 -1.69
CA PRO A 157 -6.52 -5.30 -1.01
C PRO A 157 -5.47 -5.81 -0.01
N ASN A 158 -5.88 -6.09 1.23
CA ASN A 158 -5.02 -6.67 2.26
C ASN A 158 -5.37 -8.16 2.42
N PRO A 159 -4.64 -9.09 1.77
CA PRO A 159 -5.00 -10.51 1.80
C PRO A 159 -4.78 -11.09 3.20
N ILE A 160 -5.46 -12.20 3.47
CA ILE A 160 -5.27 -12.95 4.71
C ILE A 160 -3.91 -13.65 4.64
N ALA A 161 -3.06 -13.42 5.63
CA ALA A 161 -1.79 -14.12 5.82
C ALA A 161 -2.00 -15.47 6.50
N ASP A 162 -2.84 -15.52 7.54
CA ASP A 162 -3.05 -16.73 8.33
C ASP A 162 -4.43 -16.74 9.00
N VAL A 163 -4.92 -17.94 9.31
CA VAL A 163 -6.18 -18.17 10.01
C VAL A 163 -5.99 -19.21 11.09
N THR A 164 -6.32 -18.85 12.32
CA THR A 164 -6.30 -19.77 13.46
C THR A 164 -7.65 -19.80 14.16
N SER A 165 -7.91 -20.87 14.90
CA SER A 165 -9.15 -21.04 15.68
C SER A 165 -8.86 -21.69 17.01
N MET A 166 -9.55 -21.23 18.05
CA MET A 166 -9.43 -21.75 19.41
C MET A 166 -10.78 -21.65 20.14
N VAL A 167 -10.83 -22.18 21.36
CA VAL A 167 -12.03 -22.09 22.21
C VAL A 167 -11.70 -21.18 23.40
N VAL A 168 -12.41 -20.06 23.50
CA VAL A 168 -12.28 -19.11 24.61
C VAL A 168 -13.63 -19.03 25.31
N ASN A 169 -13.66 -19.32 26.62
CA ASN A 169 -14.88 -19.38 27.43
C ASN A 169 -15.96 -20.29 26.82
N GLY A 170 -15.56 -21.47 26.35
CA GLY A 170 -16.47 -22.45 25.74
C GLY A 170 -17.04 -22.07 24.36
N LYS A 171 -16.67 -20.91 23.82
CA LYS A 171 -17.09 -20.43 22.50
C LYS A 171 -15.93 -20.42 21.52
N ARG A 172 -16.20 -20.80 20.27
CA ARG A 172 -15.19 -20.79 19.20
C ARG A 172 -14.83 -19.36 18.82
N LEU A 173 -13.54 -19.06 18.84
CA LEU A 173 -12.93 -17.84 18.33
C LEU A 173 -12.10 -18.17 17.10
N THR A 174 -12.31 -17.46 16.00
CA THR A 174 -11.51 -17.56 14.78
C THR A 174 -10.81 -16.22 14.54
N LEU A 175 -9.49 -16.25 14.39
CA LEU A 175 -8.67 -15.07 14.14
C LEU A 175 -8.12 -15.15 12.72
N ARG A 176 -8.24 -14.06 11.96
CA ARG A 176 -7.70 -13.94 10.60
C ARG A 176 -6.71 -12.79 10.57
N LEU A 177 -5.43 -13.09 10.35
CA LEU A 177 -4.36 -12.12 10.23
C LEU A 177 -4.34 -11.56 8.83
N LEU A 178 -4.32 -10.24 8.69
CA LEU A 178 -4.07 -9.61 7.40
C LEU A 178 -2.56 -9.49 7.14
N LYS A 179 -2.18 -9.55 5.88
CA LYS A 179 -0.77 -9.57 5.45
C LYS A 179 -0.05 -8.27 5.76
N ARG A 180 -0.69 -7.12 5.61
CA ARG A 180 -0.05 -5.81 5.80
C ARG A 180 -0.53 -5.18 7.10
N PRO A 181 0.37 -4.54 7.87
CA PRO A 181 -0.06 -3.68 8.97
C PRO A 181 -0.76 -2.42 8.41
N GLU A 182 -1.61 -1.81 9.22
CA GLU A 182 -2.38 -0.61 8.87
C GLU A 182 -2.25 0.45 9.97
N SER A 183 -2.32 1.72 9.59
CA SER A 183 -2.34 2.84 10.54
C SER A 183 -3.52 3.75 10.24
N GLY A 184 -4.39 3.95 11.23
CA GLY A 184 -5.55 4.82 11.09
C GLY A 184 -6.20 5.19 12.41
N MET A 185 -7.35 5.86 12.33
CA MET A 185 -8.09 6.33 13.53
C MET A 185 -8.49 5.20 14.48
N ASN A 186 -8.65 3.97 13.97
CA ASN A 186 -9.09 2.82 14.76
C ASN A 186 -7.95 2.10 15.49
N GLY A 187 -6.70 2.33 15.10
CA GLY A 187 -5.54 1.63 15.65
C GLY A 187 -4.37 1.59 14.67
N GLU A 188 -3.24 1.10 15.18
CA GLU A 188 -1.99 0.98 14.45
C GLU A 188 -1.40 -0.42 14.67
N GLY A 189 -0.93 -1.06 13.61
CA GLY A 189 -0.18 -2.32 13.67
C GLY A 189 -0.78 -3.44 12.83
N PHE A 190 -0.52 -4.69 13.21
CA PHE A 190 -1.03 -5.85 12.46
C PHE A 190 -2.51 -6.03 12.70
N VAL A 191 -3.28 -6.10 11.61
CA VAL A 191 -4.74 -6.18 11.66
C VAL A 191 -5.18 -7.63 11.78
N VAL A 192 -6.03 -7.91 12.78
CA VAL A 192 -6.61 -9.22 13.03
C VAL A 192 -8.13 -9.12 13.06
N ASN A 193 -8.78 -9.79 12.12
CA ASN A 193 -10.23 -9.94 12.14
C ASN A 193 -10.59 -11.14 13.03
N ALA A 194 -11.16 -10.85 14.19
CA ALA A 194 -11.62 -11.81 15.16
C ALA A 194 -13.12 -12.07 14.99
N GLN A 195 -13.50 -13.32 14.82
CA GLN A 195 -14.88 -13.80 14.79
C GLN A 195 -15.12 -14.66 16.02
N TRP A 196 -15.94 -14.18 16.95
CA TRP A 196 -16.25 -14.91 18.18
C TRP A 196 -17.71 -15.37 18.18
N LEU A 197 -17.91 -16.69 18.25
CA LEU A 197 -19.24 -17.30 18.14
C LEU A 197 -20.21 -16.71 19.16
N GLY A 198 -21.29 -16.09 18.67
CA GLY A 198 -22.32 -15.45 19.49
C GLY A 198 -22.01 -13.99 19.88
N ASN A 199 -20.83 -13.46 19.53
CA ASN A 199 -20.43 -12.06 19.80
C ASN A 199 -20.19 -11.24 18.53
N GLY A 200 -20.08 -11.90 17.37
CA GLY A 200 -19.94 -11.26 16.05
C GLY A 200 -18.48 -11.14 15.60
N ASP A 201 -18.26 -10.27 14.61
CA ASP A 201 -16.95 -9.98 14.04
C ASP A 201 -16.41 -8.64 14.57
N ARG A 202 -15.12 -8.60 14.90
CA ARG A 202 -14.40 -7.42 15.38
C ARG A 202 -13.00 -7.38 14.78
N THR A 203 -12.44 -6.19 14.70
CA THR A 203 -11.06 -5.97 14.27
C THR A 203 -10.21 -5.62 15.48
N LEU A 204 -9.06 -6.28 15.60
CA LEU A 204 -8.03 -6.06 16.60
C LEU A 204 -6.79 -5.51 15.89
N TYR A 205 -6.05 -4.65 16.59
CA TYR A 205 -4.74 -4.18 16.16
C TYR A 205 -3.70 -4.70 17.14
N LEU A 206 -2.74 -5.47 16.63
CA LEU A 206 -1.62 -5.97 17.42
C LEU A 206 -0.44 -5.02 17.24
N ASN A 207 0.17 -4.61 18.36
CA ASN A 207 1.26 -3.65 18.31
C ASN A 207 2.46 -4.25 17.56
N THR A 208 3.16 -3.36 16.84
CA THR A 208 4.34 -3.71 16.07
C THR A 208 5.44 -2.67 16.34
N PRO A 209 6.72 -3.08 16.40
CA PRO A 209 7.83 -2.13 16.53
C PRO A 209 8.13 -1.37 15.22
N ILE A 210 7.37 -1.63 14.16
CA ILE A 210 7.51 -1.00 12.85
C ILE A 210 6.79 0.36 12.88
N ALA A 211 7.39 1.40 12.32
CA ALA A 211 6.71 2.68 12.16
C ALA A 211 5.78 2.66 10.92
N PRO A 212 4.65 3.40 10.90
CA PRO A 212 3.70 3.39 9.79
C PRO A 212 4.32 3.63 8.39
N PRO A 213 5.29 4.56 8.22
CA PRO A 213 5.94 4.76 6.92
C PRO A 213 6.65 3.51 6.37
N GLU A 214 7.02 2.58 7.25
CA GLU A 214 7.75 1.37 6.91
C GLU A 214 6.84 0.15 6.69
N TYR A 215 5.53 0.24 6.96
CA TYR A 215 4.60 -0.90 6.86
C TYR A 215 4.60 -1.59 5.51
N ALA A 216 4.79 -0.84 4.43
CA ALA A 216 4.87 -1.39 3.09
C ALA A 216 6.06 -2.34 2.85
N ASN A 217 7.06 -2.32 3.74
CA ASN A 217 8.25 -3.17 3.64
C ASN A 217 8.11 -4.48 4.44
N PHE A 218 7.00 -4.66 5.16
CA PHE A 218 6.79 -5.81 6.03
C PHE A 218 5.48 -6.53 5.72
N ALA A 219 5.52 -7.85 5.79
CA ALA A 219 4.38 -8.72 5.59
C ALA A 219 4.25 -9.72 6.72
N ALA A 220 3.07 -9.79 7.34
CA ALA A 220 2.71 -10.86 8.25
C ALA A 220 2.72 -12.22 7.53
N VAL A 221 3.24 -13.23 8.22
CA VAL A 221 3.37 -14.61 7.74
C VAL A 221 2.43 -15.53 8.52
N GLY A 222 2.24 -15.29 9.81
CA GLY A 222 1.28 -16.06 10.61
C GLY A 222 1.30 -15.78 12.09
N PHE A 223 0.45 -16.49 12.82
CA PHE A 223 0.39 -16.42 14.27
C PHE A 223 1.30 -17.46 14.93
N ASN A 224 1.91 -17.06 16.05
CA ASN A 224 2.36 -17.96 17.09
C ASN A 224 1.38 -17.84 18.27
N LEU A 225 0.85 -18.97 18.71
CA LEU A 225 -0.09 -19.04 19.83
C LEU A 225 0.51 -19.90 20.93
N GLU A 226 0.48 -19.37 22.15
CA GLU A 226 0.85 -20.12 23.35
C GLU A 226 -0.33 -20.16 24.32
N SER A 227 -0.52 -21.30 24.99
CA SER A 227 -1.53 -21.46 26.02
C SER A 227 -0.85 -21.59 27.38
N VAL A 228 -1.27 -20.76 28.34
CA VAL A 228 -0.78 -20.78 29.72
C VAL A 228 -1.93 -21.23 30.61
N THR A 229 -1.74 -22.32 31.34
CA THR A 229 -2.70 -22.74 32.37
C THR A 229 -2.44 -21.96 33.64
N LEU A 230 -3.41 -21.15 34.06
CA LEU A 230 -3.36 -20.37 35.28
C LEU A 230 -3.59 -21.26 36.51
N PRO A 231 -3.20 -20.81 37.73
CA PRO A 231 -3.36 -21.59 38.97
C PRO A 231 -4.81 -21.97 39.31
N ASP A 232 -5.78 -21.23 38.78
CA ASP A 232 -7.22 -21.50 38.94
C ASP A 232 -7.74 -22.56 37.94
N GLY A 233 -6.88 -23.08 37.07
CA GLY A 233 -7.21 -24.06 36.03
C GLY A 233 -7.72 -23.45 34.72
N ASN A 234 -7.85 -22.13 34.63
CA ASN A 234 -8.23 -21.46 33.40
C ASN A 234 -7.07 -21.43 32.40
N VAL A 235 -7.38 -21.44 31.11
CA VAL A 235 -6.39 -21.36 30.04
C VAL A 235 -6.40 -19.96 29.45
N ASP A 236 -5.30 -19.26 29.60
CA ASP A 236 -5.04 -18.00 28.91
C ASP A 236 -4.27 -18.26 27.62
N TYR A 237 -4.60 -17.49 26.59
CA TYR A 237 -3.90 -17.54 25.30
C TYR A 237 -3.05 -16.29 25.14
N GLN A 238 -1.82 -16.48 24.67
CA GLN A 238 -0.94 -15.42 24.21
C GLN A 238 -0.80 -15.50 22.71
N ILE A 239 -0.76 -14.33 22.06
CA ILE A 239 -0.67 -14.20 20.62
C ILE A 239 0.58 -13.40 20.25
N GLN A 240 1.25 -13.86 19.21
CA GLN A 240 2.39 -13.20 18.60
C GLN A 240 2.23 -13.31 17.07
N VAL A 241 2.68 -12.29 16.35
CA VAL A 241 2.73 -12.26 14.89
C VAL A 241 4.17 -12.51 14.44
N ARG A 242 4.33 -13.50 13.57
CA ARG A 242 5.54 -13.66 12.76
C ARG A 242 5.36 -12.86 11.46
N TYR A 243 6.35 -12.06 11.12
CA TYR A 243 6.34 -11.22 9.93
C TYR A 243 7.71 -11.23 9.26
N GLU A 244 7.78 -10.85 7.99
CA GLU A 244 8.99 -10.80 7.19
C GLU A 244 9.17 -9.40 6.60
N ASP A 245 10.42 -8.98 6.44
CA ASP A 245 10.75 -7.81 5.63
C ASP A 245 10.73 -8.14 4.12
N GLN A 246 10.95 -7.13 3.29
CA GLN A 246 11.04 -7.25 1.84
C GLN A 246 12.16 -8.18 1.33
N TRP A 247 13.14 -8.52 2.18
CA TRP A 247 14.24 -9.43 1.89
C TRP A 247 13.98 -10.86 2.41
N GLY A 248 12.83 -11.12 3.05
CA GLY A 248 12.46 -12.40 3.62
C GLY A 248 13.10 -12.68 4.98
N THR A 249 13.67 -11.68 5.65
CA THR A 249 14.14 -11.83 7.03
C THR A 249 12.93 -11.94 7.94
N SER A 250 12.81 -13.05 8.68
CA SER A 250 11.71 -13.25 9.60
C SER A 250 11.97 -12.57 10.96
N PHE A 251 10.93 -11.92 11.47
CA PHE A 251 10.86 -11.28 12.77
C PHE A 251 9.60 -11.76 13.51
N VAL A 252 9.55 -11.47 14.80
CA VAL A 252 8.38 -11.70 15.64
C VAL A 252 8.17 -10.49 16.56
N ASN A 253 6.92 -10.13 16.84
CA ASN A 253 6.62 -9.15 17.88
C ASN A 253 6.64 -9.80 19.27
N GLY A 254 6.36 -9.06 20.33
CA GLY A 254 6.21 -9.64 21.68
C GLY A 254 4.96 -10.50 21.78
N PHE A 255 4.94 -11.46 22.71
CA PHE A 255 3.69 -12.12 23.09
C PHE A 255 2.78 -11.14 23.82
N GLU A 256 1.54 -11.06 23.37
CA GLU A 256 0.49 -10.26 23.98
C GLU A 256 -0.63 -11.15 24.51
N PRO A 257 -1.20 -10.86 25.70
CA PRO A 257 -2.32 -11.63 26.22
C PRO A 257 -3.58 -11.38 25.37
N LEU A 258 -4.20 -12.46 24.88
CA LEU A 258 -5.35 -12.36 23.97
C LEU A 258 -6.62 -11.86 24.67
N LYS A 259 -6.81 -12.22 25.95
CA LYS A 259 -8.03 -11.88 26.69
C LYS A 259 -8.25 -10.36 26.80
N PRO A 260 -7.27 -9.53 27.25
CA PRO A 260 -7.40 -8.08 27.23
C PRO A 260 -7.74 -7.50 25.86
N LEU A 261 -7.13 -8.02 24.79
CA LEU A 261 -7.41 -7.58 23.43
C LEU A 261 -8.87 -7.85 23.02
N LEU A 262 -9.41 -9.02 23.38
CA LEU A 262 -10.82 -9.34 23.14
C LEU A 262 -11.75 -8.47 23.97
N ASP A 263 -11.43 -8.25 25.25
CA ASP A 263 -12.24 -7.44 26.17
C ASP A 263 -12.28 -5.95 25.75
N MET A 264 -11.31 -5.48 24.95
CA MET A 264 -11.33 -4.13 24.37
C MET A 264 -12.37 -3.95 23.25
N VAL A 265 -12.67 -4.99 22.48
CA VAL A 265 -13.53 -4.88 21.28
C VAL A 265 -14.87 -5.61 21.39
N TYR A 266 -14.98 -6.52 22.36
CA TYR A 266 -16.20 -7.22 22.69
C TYR A 266 -16.78 -6.72 24.02
N PRO A 267 -18.12 -6.70 24.16
CA PRO A 267 -18.72 -6.40 25.45
C PRO A 267 -18.30 -7.45 26.50
N PRO A 268 -18.26 -7.06 27.79
CA PRO A 268 -17.95 -7.97 28.88
C PRO A 268 -18.80 -9.23 28.78
N GLN A 269 -18.16 -10.39 28.80
CA GLN A 269 -18.86 -11.65 28.76
C GLN A 269 -19.46 -11.96 30.15
N PRO A 270 -20.70 -12.47 30.21
CA PRO A 270 -21.33 -12.90 31.46
C PRO A 270 -20.68 -14.16 32.03
#